data_AF-A0A3E2NC03-F1
#
_entry.id   AF-A0A3E2NC03-F1
#
_cell.length_a   1.000
_cell.length_b   1.000
_cell.length_c   1.000
_cell.angle_alpha   90.00
_cell.angle_beta   90.00
_cell.angle_gamma   90.00
#
_symmetry.space_group_name_H-M   'P 1'
#
loop_
_entity.id
_entity.type
_entity.pdbx_description
1 polymer ?
#
loop_
_entity_poly.entity_id
_entity_poly.type
_entity_poly.pdbx_seq_one_letter_code
_entity_poly.pdbx_strand_id
1 'polypeptide(L)'
;MGRSVYILAFCDGDKSWSTMRLIGATTDETMLYAMIAAKIKSGELGYGDVETSSWDAFSDDFKNGSVNLDKLQRGFVYDYDDLQITDPVSLDQFPEAAVAYEEITEIQSKVEIEKLELDRRSLIYTEVELRTDFGYTNFLMPGFCGRDDLEASDGFREFMEGTTDAEVNACVYSYSVGAGESEYPSEDELAIIKQYADELHKEHSVDSVLSDFISFYYEAEQEY
;
A
#
# COMPACT_ATOMS: atom_id res chain seq x y z
N MET A 1 -12.35 -10.33 -13.71
CA MET A 1 -12.97 -9.00 -13.71
C MET A 1 -12.02 -8.06 -14.42
N GLY A 2 -12.50 -7.32 -15.43
CA GLY A 2 -11.67 -6.31 -16.10
C GLY A 2 -11.31 -5.19 -15.11
N ARG A 3 -10.12 -4.60 -15.25
CA ARG A 3 -9.75 -3.41 -14.47
C ARG A 3 -10.49 -2.22 -15.06
N SER A 4 -11.21 -1.48 -14.21
CA SER A 4 -11.87 -0.22 -14.58
C SER A 4 -10.85 0.77 -15.16
N VAL A 5 -11.19 1.37 -16.29
CA VAL A 5 -10.37 2.38 -16.96
C VAL A 5 -10.90 3.76 -16.61
N TYR A 6 -10.05 4.56 -15.98
CA TYR A 6 -10.32 5.95 -15.66
C TYR A 6 -9.80 6.86 -16.77
N ILE A 7 -10.66 7.73 -17.29
CA ILE A 7 -10.29 8.76 -18.27
C ILE A 7 -10.51 10.14 -17.64
N LEU A 8 -9.44 10.90 -17.46
CA LEU A 8 -9.51 12.28 -17.00
C LEU A 8 -9.62 13.23 -18.18
N ALA A 9 -10.64 14.08 -18.15
CA ALA A 9 -10.90 15.11 -19.15
C ALA A 9 -11.12 16.48 -18.48
N PHE A 10 -10.88 17.54 -19.25
CA PHE A 10 -10.99 18.92 -18.82
C PHE A 10 -11.83 19.76 -19.78
N CYS A 11 -12.52 20.78 -19.27
CA CYS A 11 -13.29 21.74 -20.05
C CYS A 11 -13.08 23.20 -19.57
N ASP A 12 -12.76 24.10 -20.50
CA ASP A 12 -12.59 25.55 -20.24
C ASP A 12 -13.92 26.33 -20.16
N GLY A 13 -15.07 25.69 -20.43
CA GLY A 13 -16.40 26.33 -20.49
C GLY A 13 -17.55 25.34 -20.22
N ASP A 14 -18.68 25.47 -20.92
CA ASP A 14 -19.83 24.59 -20.74
C ASP A 14 -19.51 23.13 -21.07
N LYS A 15 -20.04 22.20 -20.26
CA LYS A 15 -19.83 20.75 -20.38
C LYS A 15 -20.42 20.24 -21.70
N SER A 16 -19.59 20.20 -22.75
CA SER A 16 -19.94 19.62 -24.05
C SER A 16 -18.79 18.77 -24.56
N TRP A 17 -19.09 17.67 -25.25
CA TRP A 17 -18.08 16.82 -25.87
C TRP A 17 -17.18 17.59 -26.86
N SER A 18 -17.69 18.66 -27.47
CA SER A 18 -16.94 19.53 -28.39
C SER A 18 -15.92 20.45 -27.72
N THR A 19 -16.00 20.63 -26.39
CA THR A 19 -15.12 21.52 -25.61
C THR A 19 -14.21 20.77 -24.65
N MET A 20 -14.40 19.45 -24.53
CA MET A 20 -13.59 18.59 -23.67
C MET A 20 -12.23 18.27 -24.30
N ARG A 21 -11.19 18.35 -23.47
CA ARG A 21 -9.83 17.89 -23.79
C ARG A 21 -9.48 16.73 -22.89
N LEU A 22 -9.03 15.63 -23.50
CA LEU A 22 -8.49 14.50 -22.74
C LEU A 22 -7.17 14.91 -22.10
N ILE A 23 -7.05 14.64 -20.80
CA ILE A 23 -5.79 14.80 -20.05
C ILE A 23 -5.02 13.47 -20.11
N GLY A 24 -5.70 12.35 -19.89
CA GLY A 24 -5.10 11.02 -20.03
C GLY A 24 -6.04 9.93 -19.54
N ALA A 25 -5.57 8.68 -19.57
CA ALA A 25 -6.31 7.53 -19.12
C ALA A 25 -5.42 6.53 -18.37
N THR A 26 -5.95 5.90 -17.32
CA THR A 26 -5.20 4.99 -16.47
C THR A 26 -6.11 3.88 -15.94
N THR A 27 -5.51 2.75 -15.58
CA THR A 27 -6.17 1.66 -14.84
C THR A 27 -5.81 1.64 -13.35
N ASP A 28 -5.00 2.61 -12.93
CA ASP A 28 -4.52 2.80 -11.56
C ASP A 28 -5.20 4.04 -10.98
N GLU A 29 -5.93 3.86 -9.89
CA GLU A 29 -6.68 4.92 -9.21
C GLU A 29 -5.75 5.95 -8.55
N THR A 30 -4.64 5.53 -7.97
CA THR A 30 -3.62 6.43 -7.42
C THR A 30 -3.03 7.29 -8.53
N MET A 31 -2.80 6.69 -9.71
CA MET A 31 -2.39 7.46 -10.89
C MET A 31 -3.43 8.50 -11.32
N LEU A 32 -4.72 8.15 -11.27
CA LEU A 32 -5.80 9.09 -11.58
C LEU A 32 -5.74 10.28 -10.60
N TYR A 33 -5.59 10.01 -9.31
CA TYR A 33 -5.46 11.06 -8.29
C TYR A 33 -4.21 11.91 -8.48
N ALA A 34 -3.09 11.33 -8.91
CA ALA A 34 -1.87 12.08 -9.24
C ALA A 34 -2.08 13.02 -10.42
N MET A 35 -2.75 12.57 -11.47
CA MET A 35 -3.10 13.39 -12.63
C MET A 35 -4.02 14.56 -12.23
N ILE A 36 -5.02 14.30 -11.39
CA ILE A 36 -5.91 15.33 -10.84
C ILE A 36 -5.11 16.35 -10.01
N ALA A 37 -4.29 15.87 -9.07
CA ALA A 37 -3.45 16.69 -8.21
C ALA A 37 -2.51 17.60 -9.01
N ALA A 38 -1.84 17.07 -10.03
CA ALA A 38 -0.97 17.84 -10.91
C ALA A 38 -1.72 19.00 -11.59
N LYS A 39 -2.96 18.75 -12.04
CA LYS A 39 -3.78 19.74 -12.71
C LYS A 39 -4.43 20.76 -11.77
N ILE A 40 -4.72 20.38 -10.53
CA ILE A 40 -5.10 21.33 -9.48
C ILE A 40 -3.92 22.27 -9.19
N LYS A 41 -2.71 21.72 -9.03
CA LYS A 41 -1.49 22.50 -8.75
C LYS A 41 -1.09 23.44 -9.88
N SER A 42 -1.34 23.07 -11.13
CA SER A 42 -1.11 23.96 -12.28
C SER A 42 -2.20 25.04 -12.44
N GLY A 43 -3.29 24.97 -11.66
CA GLY A 43 -4.44 25.87 -11.75
C GLY A 43 -5.37 25.59 -12.94
N GLU A 44 -5.16 24.47 -13.64
CA GLU A 44 -6.05 24.03 -14.72
C GLU A 44 -7.36 23.47 -14.17
N LEU A 45 -7.32 22.76 -13.05
CA LEU A 45 -8.48 22.22 -12.35
C LEU A 45 -8.69 22.90 -11.00
N GLY A 46 -9.96 22.96 -10.57
CA GLY A 46 -10.34 23.27 -9.20
C GLY A 46 -10.94 22.05 -8.51
N TYR A 47 -10.97 22.06 -7.18
CA TYR A 47 -11.57 21.00 -6.38
C TYR A 47 -12.19 21.61 -5.12
N GLY A 48 -13.44 21.25 -4.82
CA GLY A 48 -14.16 21.75 -3.65
C GLY A 48 -14.85 23.10 -3.91
N ASP A 49 -15.03 23.87 -2.83
CA ASP A 49 -15.64 25.21 -2.88
C ASP A 49 -14.59 26.32 -3.09
N VAL A 50 -15.06 27.56 -3.23
CA VAL A 50 -14.22 28.72 -3.56
C VAL A 50 -13.47 29.27 -2.32
N GLU A 51 -13.87 28.86 -1.11
CA GLU A 51 -13.34 29.40 0.14
C GLU A 51 -12.04 28.72 0.59
N THR A 52 -11.87 27.45 0.21
CA THR A 52 -10.67 26.66 0.53
C THR A 52 -9.75 26.57 -0.69
N SER A 53 -8.43 26.56 -0.47
CA SER A 53 -7.48 26.21 -1.54
C SER A 53 -7.88 24.86 -2.14
N SER A 54 -8.02 24.78 -3.47
CA SER A 54 -8.41 23.54 -4.14
C SER A 54 -7.44 22.39 -3.85
N TRP A 55 -6.16 22.71 -3.66
CA TRP A 55 -5.18 21.70 -3.25
C TRP A 55 -5.44 21.20 -1.84
N ASP A 56 -5.69 22.10 -0.88
CA ASP A 56 -5.89 21.71 0.52
C ASP A 56 -7.17 20.87 0.64
N ALA A 57 -8.25 21.27 -0.01
CA ALA A 57 -9.50 20.51 -0.05
C ALA A 57 -9.32 19.12 -0.67
N PHE A 58 -8.57 19.01 -1.76
CA PHE A 58 -8.27 17.72 -2.40
C PHE A 58 -7.37 16.85 -1.52
N SER A 59 -6.31 17.43 -0.96
CA SER A 59 -5.36 16.74 -0.10
C SER A 59 -6.03 16.19 1.15
N ASP A 60 -6.94 16.95 1.76
CA ASP A 60 -7.69 16.52 2.94
C ASP A 60 -8.68 15.40 2.60
N ASP A 61 -9.42 15.51 1.49
CA ASP A 61 -10.30 14.41 1.05
C ASP A 61 -9.49 13.16 0.68
N PHE A 62 -8.30 13.31 0.08
CA PHE A 62 -7.41 12.21 -0.26
C PHE A 62 -6.89 11.50 0.99
N LYS A 63 -6.40 12.24 1.99
CA LYS A 63 -5.97 11.69 3.29
C LYS A 63 -7.07 10.90 3.98
N ASN A 64 -8.31 11.36 3.87
CA ASN A 64 -9.45 10.72 4.51
C ASN A 64 -10.06 9.58 3.68
N GLY A 65 -9.48 9.23 2.52
CA GLY A 65 -10.04 8.22 1.61
C GLY A 65 -11.43 8.60 1.09
N SER A 66 -11.73 9.90 1.03
CA SER A 66 -13.06 10.45 0.72
C SER A 66 -13.05 11.37 -0.50
N VAL A 67 -12.11 11.14 -1.43
CA VAL A 67 -12.06 11.89 -2.70
C VAL A 67 -13.40 11.76 -3.41
N ASN A 68 -14.03 12.90 -3.67
CA ASN A 68 -15.28 12.97 -4.39
C ASN A 68 -15.03 13.67 -5.73
N LEU A 69 -15.00 12.88 -6.80
CA LEU A 69 -14.75 13.36 -8.16
C LEU A 69 -15.82 14.36 -8.65
N ASP A 70 -17.01 14.40 -8.04
CA ASP A 70 -18.04 15.41 -8.34
C ASP A 70 -17.67 16.81 -7.82
N LYS A 71 -16.71 16.91 -6.88
CA LYS A 71 -16.16 18.18 -6.42
C LYS A 71 -15.17 18.80 -7.41
N LEU A 72 -14.80 18.10 -8.49
CA LEU A 72 -13.92 18.64 -9.52
C LEU A 72 -14.62 19.77 -10.29
N GLN A 73 -13.98 20.93 -10.29
CA GLN A 73 -14.39 22.05 -11.12
C GLN A 73 -13.62 21.95 -12.44
N ARG A 74 -14.37 21.97 -13.55
CA ARG A 74 -13.85 21.88 -14.94
C ARG A 74 -13.20 20.53 -15.29
N GLY A 75 -13.06 19.61 -14.35
CA GLY A 75 -12.55 18.25 -14.54
C GLY A 75 -13.68 17.22 -14.56
N PHE A 76 -13.50 16.16 -15.33
CA PHE A 76 -14.44 15.05 -15.42
C PHE A 76 -13.67 13.74 -15.50
N VAL A 77 -14.11 12.77 -14.70
CA VAL A 77 -13.60 11.41 -14.77
C VAL A 77 -14.68 10.53 -15.38
N TYR A 78 -14.30 9.76 -16.38
CA TYR A 78 -15.13 8.69 -16.92
C TYR A 78 -14.57 7.35 -16.49
N ASP A 79 -15.45 6.49 -15.98
CA ASP A 79 -15.12 5.12 -15.61
C ASP A 79 -15.75 4.17 -16.64
N TYR A 80 -14.92 3.29 -17.20
CA TYR A 80 -15.33 2.28 -18.16
C TYR A 80 -14.80 0.91 -17.77
N ASP A 81 -15.71 -0.02 -17.48
CA ASP A 81 -15.37 -1.39 -17.07
C ASP A 81 -14.94 -2.31 -18.24
N ASP A 82 -15.31 -1.94 -19.48
CA ASP A 82 -15.14 -2.79 -20.67
C ASP A 82 -14.09 -2.26 -21.66
N LEU A 83 -13.34 -1.22 -21.30
CA LEU A 83 -12.28 -0.69 -22.15
C LEU A 83 -10.96 -1.41 -21.85
N GLN A 84 -10.34 -1.98 -22.89
CA GLN A 84 -8.96 -2.46 -22.81
C GLN A 84 -8.04 -1.37 -23.35
N ILE A 85 -7.27 -0.76 -22.45
CA ILE A 85 -6.15 0.10 -22.85
C ILE A 85 -4.95 -0.81 -23.14
N THR A 86 -4.41 -0.72 -24.35
CA THR A 86 -3.20 -1.45 -24.75
C THR A 86 -1.91 -0.77 -24.28
N ASP A 87 -1.99 0.50 -23.91
CA ASP A 87 -0.86 1.31 -23.43
C ASP A 87 -1.32 2.25 -22.30
N PRO A 88 -1.35 1.79 -21.03
CA PRO A 88 -1.74 2.62 -19.90
C PRO A 88 -0.75 3.79 -19.74
N VAL A 89 -1.26 4.98 -19.38
CA VAL A 89 -0.39 6.15 -19.19
C VAL A 89 0.60 5.87 -18.06
N SER A 90 1.90 5.92 -18.40
CA SER A 90 3.01 5.85 -17.45
C SER A 90 3.36 7.24 -16.92
N LEU A 91 3.93 7.30 -15.71
CA LEU A 91 4.52 8.52 -15.15
C LEU A 91 5.55 9.18 -16.09
N ASP A 92 6.28 8.36 -16.85
CA ASP A 92 7.26 8.85 -17.84
C ASP A 92 6.61 9.69 -18.96
N GLN A 93 5.33 9.47 -19.22
CA GLN A 93 4.57 10.19 -20.23
C GLN A 93 3.85 11.42 -19.65
N PHE A 94 3.81 11.56 -18.32
CA PHE A 94 3.13 12.65 -17.62
C PHE A 94 3.99 13.16 -16.44
N PRO A 95 5.11 13.87 -16.74
CA PRO A 95 6.10 14.22 -15.73
C PRO A 95 5.56 15.12 -14.62
N GLU A 96 4.55 15.96 -14.88
CA GLU A 96 3.91 16.75 -13.81
C GLU A 96 3.09 15.87 -12.85
N ALA A 97 2.55 14.74 -13.33
CA ALA A 97 1.88 13.76 -12.47
C ALA A 97 2.86 12.88 -11.71
N ALA A 98 4.10 12.70 -12.17
CA ALA A 98 5.13 11.97 -11.41
C ALA A 98 5.42 12.63 -10.06
N VAL A 99 5.64 13.94 -10.07
CA VAL A 99 5.85 14.70 -8.82
C VAL A 99 4.62 14.65 -7.93
N ALA A 100 3.43 14.81 -8.51
CA ALA A 100 2.19 14.72 -7.75
C ALA A 100 1.93 13.31 -7.20
N TYR A 101 2.32 12.27 -7.94
CA TYR A 101 2.20 10.87 -7.56
C TYR A 101 3.06 10.58 -6.33
N GLU A 102 4.35 10.94 -6.37
CA GLU A 102 5.25 10.79 -5.23
C GLU A 102 4.66 11.47 -3.98
N GLU A 103 4.18 12.71 -4.12
CA GLU A 103 3.62 13.47 -3.00
C GLU A 103 2.34 12.84 -2.43
N ILE A 104 1.40 12.38 -3.27
CA ILE A 104 0.19 11.72 -2.76
C ILE A 104 0.51 10.34 -2.17
N THR A 105 1.48 9.60 -2.72
CA THR A 105 1.90 8.32 -2.14
C THR A 105 2.59 8.50 -0.79
N GLU A 106 3.38 9.57 -0.63
CA GLU A 106 3.97 9.94 0.65
C GLU A 106 2.89 10.37 1.66
N ILE A 107 1.87 11.10 1.22
CA ILE A 107 0.73 11.43 2.07
C ILE A 107 -0.02 10.15 2.50
N GLN A 108 -0.25 9.23 1.56
CA GLN A 108 -0.95 7.97 1.84
C GLN A 108 -0.17 7.10 2.82
N SER A 109 1.15 6.94 2.61
CA SER A 109 1.99 6.15 3.51
C SER A 109 1.99 6.74 4.92
N LYS A 110 2.09 8.07 5.06
CA LYS A 110 2.00 8.76 6.35
C LYS A 110 0.67 8.51 7.06
N VAL A 111 -0.45 8.62 6.35
CA VAL A 111 -1.78 8.36 6.93
C VAL A 111 -1.91 6.92 7.42
N GLU A 112 -1.45 5.94 6.63
CA GLU A 112 -1.50 4.53 7.03
C GLU A 112 -0.57 4.23 8.21
N ILE A 113 0.65 4.77 8.20
CA ILE A 113 1.62 4.62 9.30
C ILE A 113 1.11 5.31 10.58
N GLU A 114 0.44 6.46 10.50
CA GLU A 114 -0.13 7.15 11.66
C GLU A 114 -1.15 6.28 12.41
N LYS A 115 -1.86 5.37 11.72
CA LYS A 115 -2.78 4.41 12.35
C LYS A 115 -2.07 3.44 13.30
N LEU A 116 -0.77 3.23 13.12
CA LEU A 116 0.04 2.40 14.01
C LEU A 116 0.31 3.07 15.36
N GLU A 117 0.07 4.39 15.49
CA GLU A 117 0.25 5.16 16.74
C GLU A 117 1.66 5.05 17.37
N LEU A 118 2.69 4.96 16.51
CA LEU A 118 4.08 4.67 16.89
C LEU A 118 4.75 5.72 17.79
N ASP A 119 4.14 6.89 17.97
CA ASP A 119 4.60 7.91 18.92
C ASP A 119 4.27 7.57 20.39
N ARG A 120 3.35 6.63 20.61
CA ARG A 120 2.82 6.29 21.94
C ARG A 120 3.04 4.84 22.35
N ARG A 121 3.22 3.96 21.37
CA ARG A 121 3.56 2.54 21.58
C ARG A 121 4.65 2.09 20.63
N SER A 122 5.27 0.97 20.97
CA SER A 122 6.16 0.23 20.08
C SER A 122 5.50 -1.08 19.67
N LEU A 123 5.69 -1.48 18.40
CA LEU A 123 5.18 -2.73 17.86
C LEU A 123 6.36 -3.69 17.66
N ILE A 124 6.25 -4.88 18.26
CA ILE A 124 7.22 -5.96 18.07
C ILE A 124 6.68 -6.90 17.01
N TYR A 125 7.45 -7.10 15.93
CA TYR A 125 7.12 -8.05 14.87
C TYR A 125 8.37 -8.85 14.49
N THR A 126 8.17 -9.99 13.84
CA THR A 126 9.24 -10.86 13.36
C THR A 126 9.12 -11.09 11.88
N GLU A 127 10.19 -10.86 11.14
CA GLU A 127 10.35 -11.36 9.78
C GLU A 127 10.87 -12.80 9.83
N VAL A 128 10.14 -13.69 9.17
CA VAL A 128 10.51 -15.10 9.03
C VAL A 128 10.94 -15.35 7.59
N GLU A 129 12.18 -15.75 7.42
CA GLU A 129 12.68 -16.32 6.17
C GLU A 129 12.70 -17.84 6.29
N LEU A 130 11.75 -18.51 5.64
CA LEU A 130 11.56 -19.95 5.72
C LEU A 130 12.14 -20.64 4.49
N ARG A 131 13.03 -21.61 4.71
CA ARG A 131 13.64 -22.44 3.67
C ARG A 131 13.39 -23.90 3.94
N THR A 132 12.95 -24.60 2.91
CA THR A 132 12.84 -26.06 2.88
C THR A 132 13.61 -26.61 1.68
N ASP A 133 13.67 -27.93 1.58
CA ASP A 133 14.19 -28.64 0.41
C ASP A 133 13.35 -28.41 -0.87
N PHE A 134 12.08 -28.03 -0.71
CA PHE A 134 11.17 -27.79 -1.83
C PHE A 134 10.96 -26.29 -2.15
N GLY A 135 11.36 -25.36 -1.29
CA GLY A 135 11.15 -23.95 -1.59
C GLY A 135 11.65 -22.94 -0.56
N TYR A 136 11.24 -21.69 -0.77
CA TYR A 136 11.51 -20.54 0.07
C TYR A 136 10.26 -19.67 0.15
N THR A 137 9.97 -19.14 1.34
CA THR A 137 8.95 -18.11 1.54
C THR A 137 9.41 -17.11 2.61
N ASN A 138 8.80 -15.93 2.62
CA ASN A 138 8.95 -14.96 3.69
C ASN A 138 7.61 -14.37 4.11
N PHE A 139 7.47 -14.12 5.40
CA PHE A 139 6.27 -13.51 5.97
C PHE A 139 6.58 -12.83 7.29
N LEU A 140 5.68 -11.94 7.72
CA LEU A 140 5.77 -11.28 9.02
C LEU A 140 4.86 -11.98 10.02
N MET A 141 5.30 -12.00 11.27
CA MET A 141 4.54 -12.50 12.42
C MET A 141 4.49 -11.45 13.53
N PRO A 142 3.42 -11.43 14.33
CA PRO A 142 3.34 -10.56 15.50
C PRO A 142 4.23 -11.10 16.63
N GLY A 143 4.92 -10.20 17.33
CA GLY A 143 5.77 -10.56 18.47
C GLY A 143 7.06 -11.30 18.09
N PHE A 144 7.56 -12.09 19.03
CA PHE A 144 8.73 -12.95 18.83
C PHE A 144 8.30 -14.29 18.25
N CYS A 145 9.15 -14.88 17.41
CA CYS A 145 8.87 -16.17 16.79
C CYS A 145 9.73 -17.27 17.43
N GLY A 146 9.09 -18.17 18.18
CA GLY A 146 9.64 -19.47 18.53
C GLY A 146 9.20 -20.56 17.54
N ARG A 147 9.67 -21.78 17.75
CA ARG A 147 9.28 -22.93 16.90
C ARG A 147 7.78 -23.19 16.94
N ASP A 148 7.18 -23.23 18.14
CA ASP A 148 5.76 -23.51 18.31
C ASP A 148 4.89 -22.42 17.63
N ASP A 149 5.32 -21.17 17.73
CA ASP A 149 4.65 -20.04 17.07
C ASP A 149 4.77 -20.14 15.54
N LEU A 150 5.96 -20.49 15.03
CA LEU A 150 6.22 -20.70 13.61
C LEU A 150 5.30 -21.78 13.04
N GLU A 151 5.25 -22.97 13.67
CA GLU A 151 4.42 -24.09 13.21
C GLU A 151 2.92 -23.78 13.27
N ALA A 152 2.50 -22.91 14.20
CA ALA A 152 1.11 -22.47 14.34
C ALA A 152 0.72 -21.35 13.36
N SER A 153 1.69 -20.66 12.74
CA SER A 153 1.44 -19.52 11.86
C SER A 153 0.76 -19.93 10.54
N ASP A 154 -0.13 -19.07 10.05
CA ASP A 154 -0.80 -19.29 8.77
C ASP A 154 0.20 -19.33 7.61
N GLY A 155 1.21 -18.44 7.63
CA GLY A 155 2.26 -18.41 6.61
C GLY A 155 3.07 -19.72 6.53
N PHE A 156 3.34 -20.37 7.67
CA PHE A 156 3.97 -21.69 7.66
C PHE A 156 3.01 -22.77 7.15
N ARG A 157 1.77 -22.79 7.65
CA ARG A 157 0.78 -23.80 7.27
C ARG A 157 0.44 -23.78 5.79
N GLU A 158 0.25 -22.60 5.21
CA GLU A 158 0.04 -22.42 3.78
C GLU A 158 1.25 -22.88 2.97
N PHE A 159 2.47 -22.58 3.43
CA PHE A 159 3.69 -22.98 2.74
C PHE A 159 3.94 -24.50 2.77
N MET A 160 3.53 -25.16 3.86
CA MET A 160 3.67 -26.60 4.05
C MET A 160 2.47 -27.40 3.52
N GLU A 161 1.41 -26.73 3.05
CA GLU A 161 0.19 -27.38 2.57
C GLU A 161 0.50 -28.35 1.41
N GLY A 162 0.02 -29.59 1.51
CA GLY A 162 0.25 -30.63 0.50
C GLY A 162 1.68 -31.19 0.47
N THR A 163 2.54 -30.81 1.43
CA THR A 163 3.88 -31.39 1.60
C THR A 163 3.84 -32.60 2.54
N THR A 164 4.79 -33.51 2.37
CA THR A 164 4.96 -34.68 3.25
C THR A 164 5.96 -34.34 4.34
N ASP A 165 7.23 -34.67 4.11
CA ASP A 165 8.30 -34.47 5.06
C ASP A 165 9.33 -33.50 4.47
N ALA A 166 9.79 -32.56 5.29
CA ALA A 166 10.75 -31.56 4.84
C ALA A 166 11.68 -31.14 5.97
N GLU A 167 12.93 -30.86 5.62
CA GLU A 167 13.85 -30.17 6.51
C GLU A 167 13.51 -28.68 6.49
N VAL A 168 13.10 -28.16 7.65
CA VAL A 168 12.72 -26.76 7.82
C VAL A 168 13.89 -26.00 8.43
N ASN A 169 14.28 -24.91 7.78
CA ASN A 169 15.28 -23.97 8.26
C ASN A 169 14.69 -22.56 8.18
N ALA A 170 14.46 -21.92 9.33
CA ALA A 170 13.90 -20.58 9.42
C ALA A 170 14.89 -19.62 10.08
N CYS A 171 15.24 -18.54 9.37
CA CYS A 171 15.88 -17.38 9.99
C CYS A 171 14.78 -16.45 10.49
N VAL A 172 14.84 -16.08 11.76
CA VAL A 172 13.85 -15.18 12.38
C VAL A 172 14.54 -13.91 12.84
N TYR A 173 13.99 -12.77 12.44
CA TYR A 173 14.50 -11.45 12.79
C TYR A 173 13.39 -10.64 13.44
N SER A 174 13.48 -10.42 14.75
CA SER A 174 12.50 -9.62 15.48
C SER A 174 12.93 -8.17 15.56
N TYR A 175 11.98 -7.28 15.28
CA TYR A 175 12.15 -5.85 15.26
C TYR A 175 11.16 -5.19 16.23
N SER A 176 11.55 -4.03 16.74
CA SER A 176 10.68 -3.11 17.47
C SER A 176 10.63 -1.81 16.69
N VAL A 177 9.43 -1.33 16.37
CA VAL A 177 9.23 -0.04 15.72
C VAL A 177 8.34 0.86 16.57
N GLY A 178 8.73 2.14 16.71
CA GLY A 178 7.99 3.13 17.52
C GLY A 178 8.57 3.34 18.92
N ALA A 179 7.82 4.04 19.77
CA ALA A 179 8.24 4.46 21.10
C ALA A 179 7.14 4.23 22.13
N GLY A 180 7.48 3.85 23.36
CA GLY A 180 6.51 3.62 24.43
C GLY A 180 6.36 2.14 24.78
N GLU A 181 5.23 1.76 25.36
CA GLU A 181 4.97 0.36 25.75
C GLU A 181 4.94 -0.56 24.52
N SER A 182 5.51 -1.76 24.67
CA SER A 182 5.61 -2.71 23.57
C SER A 182 4.37 -3.60 23.49
N GLU A 183 3.82 -3.67 22.28
CA GLU A 183 2.64 -4.46 21.93
C GLU A 183 2.95 -5.34 20.71
N TYR A 184 2.07 -6.31 20.45
CA TYR A 184 2.13 -7.13 19.25
C TYR A 184 1.13 -6.58 18.22
N PRO A 185 1.53 -6.40 16.95
CA PRO A 185 0.64 -5.90 15.92
C PRO A 185 -0.46 -6.92 15.61
N SER A 186 -1.62 -6.42 15.22
CA SER A 186 -2.67 -7.17 14.52
C SER A 186 -2.27 -7.46 13.06
N GLU A 187 -3.06 -8.28 12.38
CA GLU A 187 -2.84 -8.61 10.96
C GLU A 187 -2.90 -7.36 10.06
N ASP A 188 -3.84 -6.45 10.32
CA ASP A 188 -3.96 -5.18 9.57
C ASP A 188 -2.72 -4.30 9.78
N GLU A 189 -2.22 -4.23 11.01
CA GLU A 189 -1.00 -3.48 11.34
C GLU A 189 0.25 -4.12 10.71
N LEU A 190 0.34 -5.46 10.69
CA LEU A 190 1.40 -6.18 9.99
C LEU A 190 1.36 -5.94 8.49
N ALA A 191 0.17 -5.85 7.88
CA ALA A 191 0.03 -5.53 6.47
C ALA A 191 0.56 -4.12 6.17
N ILE A 192 0.26 -3.13 7.01
CA ILE A 192 0.81 -1.76 6.90
C ILE A 192 2.34 -1.80 7.04
N ILE A 193 2.87 -2.49 8.06
CA ILE A 193 4.33 -2.62 8.28
C ILE A 193 5.02 -3.24 7.07
N LYS A 194 4.44 -4.31 6.51
CA LYS A 194 4.98 -5.00 5.33
C LYS A 194 4.95 -4.10 4.09
N GLN A 195 3.87 -3.35 3.90
CA GLN A 195 3.68 -2.51 2.73
C GLN A 195 4.58 -1.26 2.74
N TYR A 196 4.82 -0.68 3.91
CA TYR A 196 5.54 0.60 4.07
C TYR A 196 6.84 0.46 4.88
N ALA A 197 7.53 -0.68 4.74
CA ALA A 197 8.74 -0.97 5.49
C ALA A 197 9.85 0.07 5.23
N ASP A 198 10.02 0.51 3.98
CA ASP A 198 11.03 1.49 3.60
C ASP A 198 10.76 2.87 4.23
N GLU A 199 9.49 3.32 4.22
CA GLU A 199 9.07 4.56 4.86
C GLU A 199 9.23 4.50 6.38
N LEU A 200 8.84 3.37 7.00
CA LEU A 200 9.03 3.14 8.43
C LEU A 200 10.51 3.22 8.82
N HIS A 201 11.42 2.62 8.04
CA HIS A 201 12.86 2.70 8.30
C HIS A 201 13.43 4.11 8.15
N LYS A 202 12.81 4.96 7.33
CA LYS A 202 13.24 6.33 7.09
C LYS A 202 12.75 7.29 8.17
N GLU A 203 11.50 7.16 8.60
CA GLU A 203 10.82 8.10 9.50
C GLU A 203 10.82 7.66 10.96
N HIS A 204 10.85 6.35 11.22
CA HIS A 204 10.81 5.77 12.56
C HIS A 204 12.08 4.97 12.86
N SER A 205 12.42 4.88 14.15
CA SER A 205 13.49 3.98 14.59
C SER A 205 12.95 2.56 14.61
N VAL A 206 13.50 1.72 13.73
CA VAL A 206 13.29 0.28 13.71
C VAL A 206 14.52 -0.37 14.34
N ASP A 207 14.37 -0.87 15.55
CA ASP A 207 15.44 -1.50 16.30
C ASP A 207 15.40 -3.01 16.09
N SER A 208 16.53 -3.62 15.74
CA SER A 208 16.68 -5.07 15.76
C SER A 208 16.77 -5.55 17.21
N VAL A 209 15.84 -6.43 17.60
CA VAL A 209 15.72 -6.92 18.98
C VAL A 209 16.33 -8.31 19.12
N LEU A 210 16.04 -9.20 18.18
CA LEU A 210 16.47 -10.59 18.20
C LEU A 210 16.76 -11.05 16.78
N SER A 211 17.77 -11.90 16.63
CA SER A 211 17.96 -12.72 15.45
C SER A 211 18.24 -14.14 15.91
N ASP A 212 17.49 -15.10 15.39
CA ASP A 212 17.62 -16.51 15.75
C ASP A 212 17.47 -17.41 14.50
N PHE A 213 17.83 -18.68 14.65
CA PHE A 213 17.73 -19.69 13.63
C PHE A 213 17.06 -20.95 14.17
N ILE A 214 15.95 -21.32 13.56
CA ILE A 214 15.16 -22.48 13.93
C ILE A 214 15.35 -23.55 12.86
N SER A 215 15.78 -24.75 13.26
CA SER A 215 15.94 -25.89 12.36
C SER A 215 15.30 -27.14 12.94
N PHE A 216 14.44 -27.79 12.16
CA PHE A 216 13.74 -29.00 12.56
C PHE A 216 13.30 -29.81 11.34
N TYR A 217 12.92 -31.06 11.60
CA TYR A 217 12.29 -31.91 10.60
C TYR A 217 10.78 -31.85 10.78
N TYR A 218 10.07 -31.51 9.71
CA TYR A 218 8.60 -31.52 9.66
C TYR A 218 8.14 -32.87 9.11
N GLU A 219 7.19 -33.49 9.82
CA GLU A 219 6.52 -34.73 9.41
C GLU A 219 5.04 -34.43 9.27
N ALA A 220 4.47 -34.58 8.08
CA ALA A 220 3.03 -34.39 7.89
C ALA A 220 2.24 -35.48 8.66
N GLU A 221 1.19 -35.07 9.37
CA GLU A 221 0.27 -36.03 10.00
C GLU A 221 -0.34 -36.93 8.91
N GLN A 222 -0.07 -38.24 8.99
CA GLN A 222 -0.68 -39.21 8.09
C GLN A 222 -2.16 -39.36 8.45
N GLU A 223 -3.06 -38.95 7.53
CA GLU A 223 -4.48 -39.31 7.64
C GLU A 223 -4.60 -40.85 7.58
N TYR A 224 -5.05 -41.46 8.68
CA TYR A 224 -5.32 -42.89 8.82
C TYR A 224 -6.68 -43.31 8.24
#